data_AF-A0AAQ4R0K3-F1
#
_entry.id   AF-A0AAQ4R0K3-F1
#
_cell.length_a   1.000
_cell.length_b   1.000
_cell.length_c   1.000
_cell.angle_alpha   90.00
_cell.angle_beta   90.00
_cell.angle_gamma   90.00
#
_symmetry.space_group_name_H-M   'P 1'
#
loop_
_entity.id
_entity.type
_entity.pdbx_description
1 polymer ?
#
loop_
_entity_poly.entity_id
_entity_poly.type
_entity_poly.pdbx_seq_one_letter_code
_entity_poly.pdbx_strand_id
1 'polypeptide(L)'
;MKSLQKKAFVKRLLQSSVVGDVPSWPPYFLSSILPLLPYLPVSHFQQLTSQQLTPLVELLGNGSLDGVRGRHVLRTLYSRKQNLTRDNILRLGVLACYLDPVELGSFLRDSAVSSALWQQLAQCMSKGLISTSGRLSSWLIPAVENLNVSSMTPHELSTLSGLFPQLGASFLLSLPSQLLIQILSQSASQRYPPAQAFQMLSKISKDTSLTVETLCRLKSLLSGLSSAVLKDLRWSEISGAEHCLCWKMLLTELQPGHRAMMYNAMQETLHIYLQNITQRAHCLLPFIPLRKLTEILDGKTILRNVSLYRGIRWSAQQAQVLFKKIHQLKNITSKMASDLGHISSGMSCDFLRLFSNNTDFVELLRFVSEQPGGTRPALRKCIIEELRQQPAMNLSALSPGFAATLPVTMIEELSNASFRAILDHIQTHFADFLRMPHYKQTNLAEKAVTELGH
;
A
#
# COMPACT_ATOMS: atom_id res chain seq x y z
N MET A 1 11.01 -23.35 2.20
CA MET A 1 12.43 -23.08 2.50
C MET A 1 12.69 -21.59 2.71
N LYS A 2 13.11 -21.21 3.91
CA LYS A 2 13.54 -19.85 4.29
C LYS A 2 14.89 -19.49 3.66
N SER A 3 15.20 -18.19 3.55
CA SER A 3 16.45 -17.68 2.95
C SER A 3 17.72 -18.33 3.54
N LEU A 4 17.81 -18.49 4.86
CA LEU A 4 18.94 -19.15 5.54
C LEU A 4 19.06 -20.63 5.18
N GLN A 5 17.93 -21.34 5.10
CA GLN A 5 17.91 -22.76 4.70
C GLN A 5 18.37 -22.92 3.25
N LYS A 6 17.93 -22.02 2.35
CA LYS A 6 18.38 -22.02 0.95
C LYS A 6 19.90 -21.81 0.84
N LYS A 7 20.46 -20.86 1.60
CA LYS A 7 21.93 -20.65 1.67
C LYS A 7 22.67 -21.88 2.22
N ALA A 8 22.16 -22.50 3.29
CA ALA A 8 22.75 -23.69 3.87
C ALA A 8 22.70 -24.88 2.91
N PHE A 9 21.58 -25.06 2.22
CA PHE A 9 21.41 -26.09 1.20
C PHE A 9 22.38 -25.89 0.04
N VAL A 10 22.47 -24.66 -0.48
CA VAL A 10 23.44 -24.29 -1.53
C VAL A 10 24.88 -24.60 -1.08
N LYS A 11 25.24 -24.28 0.16
CA LYS A 11 26.58 -24.58 0.69
C LYS A 11 26.86 -26.08 0.67
N ARG A 12 25.90 -26.91 1.12
CA ARG A 12 26.01 -28.38 1.07
C ARG A 12 26.08 -28.90 -0.36
N LEU A 13 25.29 -28.32 -1.26
CA LEU A 13 25.26 -28.71 -2.67
C LEU A 13 26.63 -28.50 -3.33
N LEU A 14 27.26 -27.34 -3.09
CA LEU A 14 28.59 -27.03 -3.63
C LEU A 14 29.72 -27.87 -3.01
N GLN A 15 29.50 -28.48 -1.85
CA GLN A 15 30.45 -29.39 -1.21
C GLN A 15 30.27 -30.85 -1.65
N SER A 16 29.21 -31.15 -2.42
CA SER A 16 28.92 -32.50 -2.88
C SER A 16 29.79 -32.88 -4.07
N SER A 17 30.51 -33.99 -3.97
CA SER A 17 31.27 -34.57 -5.09
C SER A 17 30.38 -35.18 -6.18
N VAL A 18 29.09 -35.37 -5.92
CA VAL A 18 28.17 -36.10 -6.81
C VAL A 18 27.70 -35.23 -7.99
N VAL A 19 27.61 -33.92 -7.80
CA VAL A 19 26.98 -33.01 -8.77
C VAL A 19 28.01 -32.34 -9.69
N GLY A 20 29.29 -32.46 -9.36
CA GLY A 20 30.38 -31.79 -10.08
C GLY A 20 30.35 -30.27 -9.93
N ASP A 21 31.23 -29.60 -10.68
CA ASP A 21 31.33 -28.14 -10.68
C ASP A 21 30.15 -27.47 -11.39
N VAL A 22 29.88 -26.21 -11.07
CA VAL A 22 28.72 -25.48 -11.63
C VAL A 22 28.67 -25.46 -13.17
N PRO A 23 29.79 -25.28 -13.91
CA PRO A 23 29.76 -25.36 -15.38
C PRO A 23 29.29 -26.72 -15.93
N SER A 24 29.45 -27.81 -15.17
CA SER A 24 29.05 -29.16 -15.63
C SER A 24 27.60 -29.51 -15.26
N TRP A 25 26.88 -28.65 -14.55
CA TRP A 25 25.51 -28.94 -14.11
C TRP A 25 24.53 -29.01 -15.30
N PRO A 26 23.76 -30.10 -15.45
CA PRO A 26 22.88 -30.25 -16.60
C PRO A 26 21.59 -29.39 -16.47
N PRO A 27 20.94 -29.01 -17.58
CA PRO A 27 19.77 -28.13 -17.57
C PRO A 27 18.59 -28.62 -16.71
N TYR A 28 18.33 -29.93 -16.68
CA TYR A 28 17.26 -30.51 -15.85
C TYR A 28 17.53 -30.31 -14.35
N PHE A 29 18.80 -30.37 -13.95
CA PHE A 29 19.20 -30.17 -12.56
C PHE A 29 19.05 -28.70 -12.18
N LEU A 30 19.49 -27.78 -13.03
CA LEU A 30 19.31 -26.34 -12.78
C LEU A 30 17.82 -25.95 -12.66
N SER A 31 16.97 -26.58 -13.47
CA SER A 31 15.52 -26.38 -13.40
C SER A 31 14.95 -26.85 -12.05
N SER A 32 15.42 -27.99 -11.52
CA SER A 32 14.96 -28.51 -10.23
C SER A 32 15.44 -27.71 -9.02
N ILE A 33 16.60 -27.05 -9.14
CA ILE A 33 17.14 -26.16 -8.08
C ILE A 33 16.89 -24.66 -8.33
N LEU A 34 16.04 -24.30 -9.30
CA LEU A 34 15.76 -22.91 -9.68
C LEU A 34 15.55 -21.96 -8.48
N PRO A 35 14.76 -22.30 -7.43
CA PRO A 35 14.53 -21.42 -6.28
C PRO A 35 15.76 -21.17 -5.40
N LEU A 36 16.84 -21.92 -5.62
CA LEU A 36 18.13 -21.86 -4.92
C LEU A 36 19.20 -21.11 -5.73
N LEU A 37 19.06 -21.01 -7.06
CA LEU A 37 20.04 -20.33 -7.92
C LEU A 37 20.38 -18.90 -7.45
N PRO A 38 19.43 -18.05 -7.02
CA PRO A 38 19.76 -16.71 -6.49
C PRO A 38 20.66 -16.73 -5.25
N TYR A 39 20.75 -17.86 -4.56
CA TYR A 39 21.54 -18.04 -3.33
C TYR A 39 22.91 -18.67 -3.57
N LEU A 40 23.24 -19.09 -4.80
CA LEU A 40 24.60 -19.46 -5.18
C LEU A 40 25.57 -18.30 -4.88
N PRO A 41 26.76 -18.54 -4.34
CA PRO A 41 27.81 -17.52 -4.27
C PRO A 41 28.02 -16.89 -5.65
N VAL A 42 28.23 -15.57 -5.69
CA VAL A 42 28.31 -14.83 -6.96
C VAL A 42 29.34 -15.43 -7.91
N SER A 43 30.51 -15.82 -7.39
CA SER A 43 31.58 -16.46 -8.18
C SER A 43 31.13 -17.74 -8.88
N HIS A 44 30.28 -18.53 -8.25
CA HIS A 44 29.75 -19.78 -8.80
C HIS A 44 28.58 -19.50 -9.75
N PHE A 45 27.69 -18.57 -9.40
CA PHE A 45 26.60 -18.18 -10.29
C PHE A 45 27.12 -17.64 -11.63
N GLN A 46 28.21 -16.87 -11.60
CA GLN A 46 28.85 -16.33 -12.80
C GLN A 46 29.55 -17.37 -13.68
N GLN A 47 29.64 -18.63 -13.23
CA GLN A 47 30.15 -19.73 -14.04
C GLN A 47 29.05 -20.38 -14.91
N LEU A 48 27.77 -20.05 -14.69
CA LEU A 48 26.67 -20.56 -15.50
C LEU A 48 26.80 -20.08 -16.94
N THR A 49 26.74 -21.03 -17.86
CA THR A 49 26.96 -20.83 -19.30
C THR A 49 25.67 -20.42 -20.03
N SER A 50 25.80 -19.97 -21.29
CA SER A 50 24.63 -19.65 -22.13
C SER A 50 23.70 -20.85 -22.33
N GLN A 51 24.26 -22.06 -22.51
CA GLN A 51 23.47 -23.29 -22.69
C GLN A 51 22.65 -23.63 -21.44
N GLN A 52 23.21 -23.36 -20.26
CA GLN A 52 22.54 -23.57 -18.97
C GLN A 52 21.47 -22.51 -18.67
N LEU A 53 21.72 -21.25 -19.05
CA LEU A 53 20.83 -20.12 -18.72
C LEU A 53 19.67 -19.93 -19.71
N THR A 54 19.84 -20.30 -20.98
CA THR A 54 18.82 -20.07 -22.02
C THR A 54 17.45 -20.68 -21.65
N PRO A 55 17.35 -21.93 -21.18
CA PRO A 55 16.08 -22.54 -20.80
C PRO A 55 15.43 -21.92 -19.56
N LEU A 56 16.20 -21.17 -18.77
CA LEU A 56 15.79 -20.63 -17.48
C LEU A 56 15.44 -19.15 -17.53
N VAL A 57 15.62 -18.48 -18.67
CA VAL A 57 15.54 -17.02 -18.76
C VAL A 57 14.18 -16.47 -18.32
N GLU A 58 13.07 -17.08 -18.75
CA GLU A 58 11.72 -16.68 -18.36
C GLU A 58 11.46 -16.90 -16.86
N LEU A 59 11.96 -18.03 -16.34
CA LEU A 59 11.83 -18.39 -14.93
C LEU A 59 12.64 -17.47 -14.02
N LEU A 60 13.84 -17.09 -14.45
CA LEU A 60 14.70 -16.11 -13.78
C LEU A 60 14.13 -14.68 -13.92
N GLY A 61 13.52 -14.35 -15.06
CA GLY A 61 12.84 -13.09 -15.33
C GLY A 61 11.59 -12.86 -14.48
N ASN A 62 10.94 -13.93 -14.05
CA ASN A 62 9.83 -13.91 -13.10
C ASN A 62 10.30 -13.96 -11.63
N GLY A 63 11.59 -14.21 -11.40
CA GLY A 63 12.22 -14.29 -10.09
C GLY A 63 12.82 -12.98 -9.58
N SER A 64 13.39 -13.04 -8.38
CA SER A 64 14.19 -11.96 -7.81
C SER A 64 15.66 -12.36 -7.81
N LEU A 65 16.44 -11.71 -8.68
CA LEU A 65 17.90 -11.72 -8.66
C LEU A 65 18.39 -10.37 -8.14
N ASP A 66 19.59 -10.31 -7.59
CA ASP A 66 20.29 -9.04 -7.41
C ASP A 66 20.92 -8.56 -8.73
N GLY A 67 21.35 -7.30 -8.75
CA GLY A 67 21.89 -6.69 -9.96
C GLY A 67 23.15 -7.35 -10.51
N VAL A 68 23.98 -8.02 -9.70
CA VAL A 68 25.19 -8.68 -10.22
C VAL A 68 24.81 -9.95 -10.98
N ARG A 69 23.95 -10.78 -10.39
CA ARG A 69 23.45 -12.01 -11.02
C ARG A 69 22.59 -11.71 -12.25
N GLY A 70 21.70 -10.72 -12.17
CA GLY A 70 20.89 -10.28 -13.30
C GLY A 70 21.73 -9.80 -14.48
N ARG A 71 22.75 -8.97 -14.24
CA ARG A 71 23.69 -8.53 -15.29
C ARG A 71 24.48 -9.69 -15.90
N HIS A 72 24.87 -10.69 -15.11
CA HIS A 72 25.54 -11.88 -15.63
C HIS A 72 24.65 -12.63 -16.62
N VAL A 73 23.38 -12.86 -16.27
CA VAL A 73 22.41 -13.53 -17.16
C VAL A 73 22.27 -12.77 -18.46
N LEU A 74 22.05 -11.46 -18.39
CA LEU A 74 21.91 -10.62 -19.57
C LEU A 74 23.15 -10.65 -20.46
N ARG A 75 24.35 -10.45 -19.89
CA ARG A 75 25.61 -10.44 -20.64
C ARG A 75 25.92 -11.79 -21.29
N THR A 76 25.56 -12.88 -20.62
CA THR A 76 25.82 -14.25 -21.10
C THR A 76 24.87 -14.65 -22.21
N LEU A 77 23.59 -14.30 -22.11
CA LEU A 77 22.58 -14.65 -23.10
C LEU A 77 22.55 -13.68 -24.28
N TYR A 78 22.61 -12.38 -24.01
CA TYR A 78 22.31 -11.32 -24.97
C TYR A 78 23.53 -10.44 -25.23
N SER A 79 24.65 -11.09 -25.57
CA SER A 79 25.89 -10.40 -25.93
C SER A 79 25.66 -9.34 -27.03
N ARG A 80 26.52 -8.31 -27.09
CA ARG A 80 26.44 -7.08 -27.93
C ARG A 80 26.08 -7.24 -29.42
N LYS A 81 26.03 -8.45 -29.97
CA LYS A 81 25.78 -8.73 -31.40
C LYS A 81 24.45 -9.41 -31.69
N GLN A 82 23.63 -9.70 -30.68
CA GLN A 82 22.39 -10.45 -30.89
C GLN A 82 21.20 -9.50 -31.11
N ASN A 83 20.46 -9.71 -32.19
CA ASN A 83 19.23 -8.98 -32.47
C ASN A 83 18.15 -9.45 -31.49
N LEU A 84 17.75 -8.58 -30.56
CA LEU A 84 16.61 -8.83 -29.69
C LEU A 84 15.31 -8.63 -30.48
N THR A 85 14.39 -9.57 -30.37
CA THR A 85 13.02 -9.40 -30.86
C THR A 85 12.13 -8.86 -29.74
N ARG A 86 10.93 -8.38 -30.08
CA ARG A 86 9.90 -8.00 -29.11
C ARG A 86 9.60 -9.13 -28.11
N ASP A 87 9.51 -10.37 -28.59
CA ASP A 87 9.24 -11.55 -27.77
C ASP A 87 10.38 -11.80 -26.77
N ASN A 88 11.64 -11.67 -27.21
CA ASN A 88 12.80 -11.80 -26.32
C ASN A 88 12.75 -10.79 -25.17
N ILE A 89 12.39 -9.52 -25.45
CA ILE A 89 12.27 -8.48 -24.42
C ILE A 89 11.15 -8.79 -23.42
N LEU A 90 10.00 -9.26 -23.89
CA LEU A 90 8.90 -9.61 -22.99
C LEU A 90 9.28 -10.78 -22.07
N ARG A 91 10.01 -11.77 -22.59
CA ARG A 91 10.51 -12.93 -21.82
C ARG A 91 11.55 -12.57 -20.76
N LEU A 92 12.25 -11.45 -20.90
CA LEU A 92 13.22 -11.00 -19.89
C LEU A 92 12.55 -10.70 -18.55
N GLY A 93 11.31 -10.21 -18.56
CA GLY A 93 10.63 -9.75 -17.34
C GLY A 93 11.49 -8.80 -16.51
N VAL A 94 11.68 -9.12 -15.22
CA VAL A 94 12.50 -8.34 -14.28
C VAL A 94 13.97 -8.25 -14.68
N LEU A 95 14.49 -9.17 -15.52
CA LEU A 95 15.88 -9.07 -15.98
C LEU A 95 16.10 -7.78 -16.77
N ALA A 96 15.08 -7.24 -17.45
CA ALA A 96 15.17 -5.97 -18.16
C ALA A 96 15.59 -4.81 -17.23
N CYS A 97 15.30 -4.89 -15.93
CA CYS A 97 15.70 -3.89 -14.93
C CYS A 97 17.22 -3.79 -14.73
N TYR A 98 17.98 -4.78 -15.21
CA TYR A 98 19.44 -4.87 -15.05
C TYR A 98 20.23 -4.54 -16.33
N LEU A 99 19.55 -4.13 -17.40
CA LEU A 99 20.19 -3.75 -18.66
C LEU A 99 21.14 -2.56 -18.46
N ASP A 100 22.29 -2.59 -19.13
CA ASP A 100 23.22 -1.46 -19.11
C ASP A 100 22.71 -0.35 -20.06
N PRO A 101 22.65 0.91 -19.60
CA PRO A 101 22.30 2.06 -20.44
C PRO A 101 23.04 2.14 -21.78
N VAL A 102 24.30 1.72 -21.83
CA VAL A 102 25.12 1.74 -23.05
C VAL A 102 24.56 0.78 -24.11
N GLU A 103 23.93 -0.31 -23.68
CA GLU A 103 23.38 -1.35 -24.55
C GLU A 103 21.93 -1.05 -24.96
N LEU A 104 21.20 -0.24 -24.18
CA LEU A 104 19.81 0.13 -24.46
C LEU A 104 19.66 0.95 -25.74
N GLY A 105 20.63 1.83 -26.05
CA GLY A 105 20.56 2.72 -27.21
C GLY A 105 20.43 1.99 -28.55
N SER A 106 21.00 0.79 -28.70
CA SER A 106 20.84 -0.01 -29.91
C SER A 106 19.44 -0.61 -30.05
N PHE A 107 18.79 -0.99 -28.95
CA PHE A 107 17.47 -1.62 -28.97
C PHE A 107 16.32 -0.63 -29.23
N LEU A 108 16.56 0.65 -28.97
CA LEU A 108 15.57 1.71 -29.22
C LEU A 108 15.44 2.09 -30.70
N ARG A 109 16.34 1.63 -31.58
CA ARG A 109 16.28 1.92 -33.03
C ARG A 109 15.17 1.15 -33.74
N ASP A 110 14.76 -0.01 -33.22
CA ASP A 110 13.66 -0.81 -33.74
C ASP A 110 12.38 -0.48 -32.97
N SER A 111 11.36 0.03 -33.65
CA SER A 111 10.08 0.41 -33.06
C SER A 111 9.35 -0.75 -32.36
N ALA A 112 9.47 -1.97 -32.88
CA ALA A 112 8.80 -3.14 -32.30
C ALA A 112 9.45 -3.57 -30.98
N VAL A 113 10.76 -3.40 -30.84
CA VAL A 113 11.54 -3.72 -29.64
C VAL A 113 11.44 -2.60 -28.60
N SER A 114 11.50 -1.35 -29.07
CA SER A 114 11.48 -0.14 -28.26
C SER A 114 10.24 -0.08 -27.36
N SER A 115 9.05 -0.31 -27.92
CA SER A 115 7.78 -0.28 -27.15
C SER A 115 7.77 -1.26 -25.97
N ALA A 116 8.13 -2.53 -26.21
CA ALA A 116 8.17 -3.55 -25.17
C ALA A 116 9.25 -3.27 -24.11
N LEU A 117 10.39 -2.72 -24.53
CA LEU A 117 11.48 -2.37 -23.64
C LEU A 117 11.08 -1.23 -22.70
N TRP A 118 10.45 -0.19 -23.23
CA TRP A 118 9.94 0.91 -22.41
C TRP A 118 8.90 0.46 -21.39
N GLN A 119 8.00 -0.43 -21.78
CA GLN A 119 7.00 -1.01 -20.87
C GLN A 119 7.66 -1.77 -19.71
N GLN A 120 8.67 -2.60 -19.99
CA GLN A 120 9.40 -3.34 -18.95
C GLN A 120 10.15 -2.40 -18.01
N LEU A 121 10.85 -1.39 -18.55
CA LEU A 121 11.59 -0.41 -17.75
C LEU A 121 10.67 0.44 -16.87
N ALA A 122 9.51 0.86 -17.37
CA ALA A 122 8.49 1.54 -16.58
C ALA A 122 7.96 0.64 -15.45
N GLN A 123 7.75 -0.65 -15.71
CA GLN A 123 7.37 -1.62 -14.69
C GLN A 123 8.47 -1.79 -13.63
N CYS A 124 9.74 -1.83 -14.03
CA CYS A 124 10.88 -1.88 -13.14
C CYS A 124 10.96 -0.67 -12.20
N MET A 125 10.73 0.54 -12.72
CA MET A 125 10.71 1.76 -11.91
C MET A 125 9.54 1.78 -10.93
N SER A 126 8.33 1.42 -11.38
CA SER A 126 7.14 1.39 -10.50
C SER A 126 7.26 0.36 -9.38
N LYS A 127 7.96 -0.76 -9.60
CA LYS A 127 8.28 -1.76 -8.57
C LYS A 127 9.47 -1.38 -7.68
N GLY A 128 10.16 -0.28 -7.96
CA GLY A 128 11.35 0.14 -7.23
C GLY A 128 12.58 -0.75 -7.45
N LEU A 129 12.63 -1.48 -8.57
CA LEU A 129 13.76 -2.36 -8.93
C LEU A 129 14.92 -1.57 -9.56
N ILE A 130 14.63 -0.40 -10.10
CA ILE A 130 15.63 0.58 -10.59
C ILE A 130 15.78 1.66 -9.53
N SER A 131 17.01 1.89 -9.08
CA SER A 131 17.31 3.01 -8.17
C SER A 131 17.02 4.34 -8.85
N THR A 132 16.33 5.25 -8.16
CA THR A 132 16.00 6.60 -8.65
C THR A 132 17.24 7.47 -8.87
N SER A 133 18.34 7.20 -8.16
CA SER A 133 19.64 7.86 -8.32
C SER A 133 20.67 7.01 -9.07
N GLY A 134 20.25 5.90 -9.68
CA GLY A 134 21.14 4.99 -10.38
C GLY A 134 21.54 5.47 -11.78
N ARG A 135 22.56 4.83 -12.35
CA ARG A 135 23.01 5.09 -13.73
C ARG A 135 21.91 4.86 -14.77
N LEU A 136 21.01 3.90 -14.52
CA LEU A 136 19.90 3.61 -15.43
C LEU A 136 18.81 4.69 -15.35
N SER A 137 18.45 5.18 -14.15
CA SER A 137 17.49 6.29 -14.05
C SER A 137 18.02 7.57 -14.67
N SER A 138 19.31 7.90 -14.48
CA SER A 138 19.93 9.09 -15.08
C SER A 138 19.98 9.03 -16.61
N TRP A 139 19.99 7.83 -17.20
CA TRP A 139 19.88 7.64 -18.64
C TRP A 139 18.42 7.66 -19.14
N LEU A 140 17.49 7.07 -18.38
CA LEU A 140 16.08 6.97 -18.77
C LEU A 140 15.42 8.33 -18.94
N ILE A 141 15.72 9.29 -18.05
CA ILE A 141 15.09 10.62 -18.07
C ILE A 141 15.29 11.33 -19.42
N PRO A 142 16.53 11.61 -19.88
CA PRO A 142 16.74 12.26 -21.18
C PRO A 142 16.32 11.38 -22.36
N ALA A 143 16.35 10.05 -22.22
CA ALA A 143 15.91 9.16 -23.29
C ALA A 143 14.39 9.24 -23.53
N VAL A 144 13.58 9.41 -22.48
CA VAL A 144 12.12 9.61 -22.60
C VAL A 144 11.78 11.00 -23.11
N GLU A 145 12.53 12.03 -22.73
CA GLU A 145 12.32 13.40 -23.23
C GLU A 145 12.47 13.49 -24.76
N ASN A 146 13.26 12.60 -25.37
CA ASN A 146 13.41 12.50 -26.82
C ASN A 146 12.27 11.73 -27.52
N LEU A 147 11.37 11.09 -26.77
CA LEU A 147 10.21 10.44 -27.36
C LEU A 147 9.21 11.48 -27.84
N ASN A 148 8.61 11.25 -29.01
CA ASN A 148 7.54 12.11 -29.49
C ASN A 148 6.22 11.79 -28.77
N VAL A 149 6.14 12.22 -27.52
CA VAL A 149 4.99 11.97 -26.63
C VAL A 149 3.69 12.55 -27.19
N SER A 150 3.78 13.64 -27.95
CA SER A 150 2.61 14.26 -28.59
C SER A 150 1.92 13.36 -29.62
N SER A 151 2.64 12.39 -30.19
CA SER A 151 2.10 11.40 -31.14
C SER A 151 1.65 10.09 -30.50
N MET A 152 1.89 9.89 -29.20
CA MET A 152 1.55 8.65 -28.51
C MET A 152 0.06 8.60 -28.15
N THR A 153 -0.51 7.40 -28.24
CA THR A 153 -1.86 7.14 -27.75
C THR A 153 -1.90 7.19 -26.21
N PRO A 154 -3.07 7.47 -25.59
CA PRO A 154 -3.19 7.45 -24.13
C PRO A 154 -2.81 6.10 -23.50
N HIS A 155 -3.04 5.00 -24.23
CA HIS A 155 -2.63 3.67 -23.77
C HIS A 155 -1.11 3.52 -23.79
N GLU A 156 -0.41 3.95 -24.83
CA GLU A 156 1.05 3.88 -24.86
C GLU A 156 1.66 4.69 -23.73
N LEU A 157 1.13 5.88 -23.47
CA LEU A 157 1.59 6.72 -22.36
C LEU A 157 1.30 6.13 -20.99
N SER A 158 0.17 5.45 -20.80
CA SER A 158 -0.12 4.79 -19.53
C SER A 158 0.86 3.66 -19.23
N THR A 159 1.41 2.99 -20.25
CA THR A 159 2.50 2.01 -20.07
C THR A 159 3.78 2.64 -19.52
N LEU A 160 4.03 3.92 -19.82
CA LEU A 160 5.20 4.68 -19.35
C LEU A 160 5.00 5.31 -17.98
N SER A 161 3.79 5.24 -17.40
CA SER A 161 3.44 5.94 -16.16
C SER A 161 4.45 5.70 -15.03
N GLY A 162 5.04 4.50 -14.96
CA GLY A 162 6.05 4.15 -13.95
C GLY A 162 7.29 5.06 -13.94
N LEU A 163 7.58 5.72 -15.06
CA LEU A 163 8.70 6.66 -15.24
C LEU A 163 8.34 8.09 -14.81
N PHE A 164 7.05 8.46 -14.85
CA PHE A 164 6.59 9.84 -14.72
C PHE A 164 7.05 10.57 -13.45
N PRO A 165 7.09 9.94 -12.26
CA PRO A 165 7.61 10.59 -11.06
C PRO A 165 9.08 11.03 -11.17
N GLN A 166 9.84 10.48 -12.12
CA GLN A 166 11.27 10.77 -12.31
C GLN A 166 11.56 11.72 -13.46
N LEU A 167 10.63 11.86 -14.42
CA LEU A 167 10.78 12.78 -15.57
C LEU A 167 10.67 14.27 -15.19
N GLY A 168 10.30 14.55 -13.95
CA GLY A 168 10.17 15.92 -13.47
C GLY A 168 8.92 16.64 -13.96
N ALA A 169 8.75 17.87 -13.50
CA ALA A 169 7.55 18.65 -13.78
C ALA A 169 7.53 19.25 -15.18
N SER A 170 8.68 19.64 -15.73
CA SER A 170 8.79 20.21 -17.10
C SER A 170 8.14 19.30 -18.14
N PHE A 171 8.53 18.02 -18.11
CA PHE A 171 7.98 17.00 -19.00
C PHE A 171 6.47 16.83 -18.78
N LEU A 172 6.02 16.58 -17.55
CA LEU A 172 4.60 16.33 -17.29
C LEU A 172 3.70 17.54 -17.58
N LEU A 173 4.20 18.74 -17.32
CA LEU A 173 3.48 19.98 -17.61
C LEU A 173 3.45 20.32 -19.11
N SER A 174 4.25 19.66 -19.95
CA SER A 174 4.10 19.77 -21.41
C SER A 174 2.85 19.05 -21.93
N LEU A 175 2.32 18.07 -21.19
CA LEU A 175 1.18 17.27 -21.60
C LEU A 175 -0.15 18.03 -21.43
N PRO A 176 -1.12 17.84 -22.34
CA PRO A 176 -2.48 18.37 -22.16
C PRO A 176 -3.14 17.88 -20.86
N SER A 177 -3.87 18.76 -20.18
CA SER A 177 -4.51 18.44 -18.90
C SER A 177 -5.51 17.28 -18.98
N GLN A 178 -6.24 17.14 -20.10
CA GLN A 178 -7.16 16.01 -20.31
C GLN A 178 -6.43 14.67 -20.38
N LEU A 179 -5.26 14.64 -21.03
CA LEU A 179 -4.42 13.46 -21.16
C LEU A 179 -3.80 13.09 -19.81
N LEU A 180 -3.34 14.08 -19.03
CA LEU A 180 -2.88 13.87 -17.66
C LEU A 180 -3.97 13.23 -16.79
N ILE A 181 -5.22 13.74 -16.85
CA ILE A 181 -6.33 13.16 -16.09
C ILE A 181 -6.53 11.68 -16.48
N GLN A 182 -6.54 11.37 -17.78
CA GLN A 182 -6.76 10.01 -18.27
C GLN A 182 -5.69 9.03 -17.80
N ILE A 183 -4.41 9.40 -17.90
CA ILE A 183 -3.29 8.54 -17.51
C ILE A 183 -3.24 8.37 -15.99
N LEU A 184 -3.36 9.46 -15.23
CA LEU A 184 -3.20 9.45 -13.78
C LEU A 184 -4.36 8.76 -13.07
N SER A 185 -5.56 8.77 -13.66
CA SER A 185 -6.73 8.04 -13.15
C SER A 185 -6.55 6.52 -13.20
N GLN A 186 -5.67 6.00 -14.08
CA GLN A 186 -5.40 4.58 -14.22
C GLN A 186 -4.26 4.10 -13.30
N SER A 187 -3.37 5.02 -12.89
CA SER A 187 -2.13 4.70 -12.17
C SER A 187 -2.25 4.99 -10.66
N ALA A 188 -3.11 4.26 -9.96
CA ALA A 188 -3.39 4.50 -8.53
C ALA A 188 -2.19 4.20 -7.59
N SER A 189 -1.15 3.51 -8.06
CA SER A 189 -0.05 3.01 -7.22
C SER A 189 1.21 3.89 -7.22
N GLN A 190 1.27 4.94 -8.03
CA GLN A 190 2.46 5.80 -8.13
C GLN A 190 2.39 6.96 -7.13
N ARG A 191 3.51 7.24 -6.46
CA ARG A 191 3.66 8.42 -5.61
C ARG A 191 4.47 9.47 -6.35
N TYR A 192 3.88 10.64 -6.52
CA TYR A 192 4.57 11.81 -7.04
C TYR A 192 5.17 12.63 -5.89
N PRO A 193 6.38 13.21 -6.08
CA PRO A 193 6.90 14.24 -5.19
C PRO A 193 5.85 15.36 -4.99
N PRO A 194 5.65 15.87 -3.75
CA PRO A 194 4.61 16.86 -3.47
C PRO A 194 4.67 18.11 -4.35
N ALA A 195 5.87 18.60 -4.69
CA ALA A 195 6.04 19.75 -5.58
C ALA A 195 5.55 19.49 -7.01
N GLN A 196 5.86 18.31 -7.55
CA GLN A 196 5.41 17.89 -8.89
C GLN A 196 3.89 17.68 -8.90
N ALA A 197 3.36 17.03 -7.86
CA ALA A 197 1.92 16.86 -7.67
C ALA A 197 1.17 18.20 -7.60
N PHE A 198 1.74 19.18 -6.89
CA PHE A 198 1.17 20.52 -6.77
C PHE A 198 1.11 21.23 -8.12
N GLN A 199 2.19 21.19 -8.90
CA GLN A 199 2.22 21.83 -10.21
C GLN A 199 1.21 21.20 -11.18
N MET A 200 1.12 19.86 -11.21
CA MET A 200 0.16 19.15 -12.05
C MET A 200 -1.28 19.43 -11.66
N LEU A 201 -1.64 19.34 -10.37
CA LEU A 201 -3.00 19.69 -9.92
C LEU A 201 -3.34 21.14 -10.21
N SER A 202 -2.39 22.06 -10.00
CA SER A 202 -2.60 23.48 -10.28
C SER A 202 -2.85 23.72 -11.77
N LYS A 203 -2.14 23.03 -12.66
CA LYS A 203 -2.38 23.08 -14.10
C LYS A 203 -3.76 22.52 -14.46
N ILE A 204 -4.07 21.30 -14.00
CA ILE A 204 -5.35 20.63 -14.26
C ILE A 204 -6.53 21.50 -13.81
N SER A 205 -6.43 22.09 -12.62
CA SER A 205 -7.44 22.97 -12.03
C SER A 205 -7.69 24.23 -12.84
N LYS A 206 -6.66 24.80 -13.47
CA LYS A 206 -6.78 26.00 -14.31
C LYS A 206 -7.30 25.71 -15.70
N ASP A 207 -6.85 24.61 -16.29
CA ASP A 207 -7.15 24.25 -17.67
C ASP A 207 -8.50 23.55 -17.83
N THR A 208 -8.99 22.92 -16.76
CA THR A 208 -10.20 22.08 -16.79
C THR A 208 -11.11 22.37 -15.60
N SER A 209 -12.41 22.11 -15.77
CA SER A 209 -13.36 22.16 -14.66
C SER A 209 -13.20 20.93 -13.75
N LEU A 210 -12.27 21.01 -12.80
CA LEU A 210 -12.00 19.91 -11.87
C LEU A 210 -13.20 19.66 -10.95
N THR A 211 -13.70 18.42 -10.93
CA THR A 211 -14.76 17.98 -10.01
C THR A 211 -14.21 17.14 -8.86
N VAL A 212 -14.98 17.00 -7.78
CA VAL A 212 -14.63 16.13 -6.64
C VAL A 212 -14.39 14.67 -7.08
N GLU A 213 -15.18 14.14 -8.01
CA GLU A 213 -15.03 12.77 -8.53
C GLU A 213 -13.73 12.62 -9.32
N THR A 214 -13.36 13.63 -10.09
CA THR A 214 -12.10 13.64 -10.84
C THR A 214 -10.92 13.71 -9.88
N LEU A 215 -10.99 14.57 -8.87
CA LEU A 215 -9.98 14.65 -7.81
C LEU A 215 -9.80 13.29 -7.09
N CYS A 216 -10.89 12.56 -6.87
CA CYS A 216 -10.84 11.22 -6.28
C CYS A 216 -10.13 10.18 -7.15
N ARG A 217 -10.21 10.29 -8.48
CA ARG A 217 -9.46 9.42 -9.40
C ARG A 217 -7.96 9.80 -9.42
N LEU A 218 -7.64 11.06 -9.15
CA LEU A 218 -6.27 11.58 -9.09
C LEU A 218 -5.60 11.37 -7.72
N LYS A 219 -5.80 10.20 -7.12
CA LYS A 219 -5.25 9.84 -5.79
C LYS A 219 -3.73 10.08 -5.68
N SER A 220 -3.00 9.79 -6.74
CA SER A 220 -1.53 9.93 -6.81
C SER A 220 -1.05 11.38 -6.66
N LEU A 221 -1.92 12.37 -6.89
CA LEU A 221 -1.60 13.79 -6.81
C LEU A 221 -2.05 14.46 -5.50
N LEU A 222 -2.77 13.77 -4.62
CA LEU A 222 -3.36 14.38 -3.42
C LEU A 222 -2.35 15.04 -2.47
N SER A 223 -1.07 14.65 -2.55
CA SER A 223 0.04 15.29 -1.81
C SER A 223 0.33 16.72 -2.24
N GLY A 224 -0.14 17.13 -3.42
CA GLY A 224 -0.01 18.48 -3.98
C GLY A 224 -1.25 19.35 -3.87
N LEU A 225 -2.25 18.93 -3.09
CA LEU A 225 -3.51 19.67 -2.94
C LEU A 225 -3.25 21.05 -2.31
N SER A 226 -3.77 22.11 -2.94
CA SER A 226 -3.59 23.49 -2.48
C SER A 226 -4.92 24.21 -2.28
N SER A 227 -4.88 25.32 -1.55
CA SER A 227 -6.06 26.17 -1.36
C SER A 227 -6.60 26.75 -2.67
N ALA A 228 -5.74 27.04 -3.65
CA ALA A 228 -6.15 27.51 -4.97
C ALA A 228 -6.95 26.43 -5.71
N VAL A 229 -6.43 25.20 -5.77
CA VAL A 229 -7.12 24.07 -6.42
C VAL A 229 -8.48 23.79 -5.77
N LEU A 230 -8.57 23.93 -4.45
CA LEU A 230 -9.82 23.74 -3.72
C LEU A 230 -10.87 24.83 -3.99
N LYS A 231 -10.44 26.05 -4.27
CA LYS A 231 -11.34 27.16 -4.65
C LYS A 231 -11.94 26.96 -6.05
N ASP A 232 -11.15 26.41 -6.96
CA ASP A 232 -11.56 26.15 -8.35
C ASP A 232 -12.39 24.86 -8.47
N LEU A 233 -12.43 24.04 -7.41
CA LEU A 233 -13.11 22.75 -7.41
C LEU A 233 -14.62 22.93 -7.58
N ARG A 234 -15.19 22.24 -8.57
CA ARG A 234 -16.64 22.16 -8.75
C ARG A 234 -17.22 21.11 -7.83
N TRP A 235 -18.05 21.56 -6.91
CA TRP A 235 -18.81 20.74 -5.99
C TRP A 235 -20.09 20.30 -6.69
N SER A 236 -20.18 19.02 -7.05
CA SER A 236 -21.44 18.43 -7.51
C SER A 236 -22.45 18.39 -6.36
N GLU A 237 -23.74 18.28 -6.68
CA GLU A 237 -24.73 17.93 -5.67
C GLU A 237 -24.29 16.63 -4.98
N ILE A 238 -24.17 16.68 -3.65
CA ILE A 238 -23.75 15.53 -2.85
C ILE A 238 -24.97 14.63 -2.71
N SER A 239 -25.23 13.83 -3.74
CA SER A 239 -26.39 12.94 -3.80
C SER A 239 -25.95 11.52 -4.11
N GLY A 240 -26.01 10.65 -3.11
CA GLY A 240 -25.93 9.20 -3.31
C GLY A 240 -24.72 8.50 -2.72
N ALA A 241 -24.69 7.18 -2.93
CA ALA A 241 -23.70 6.28 -2.36
C ALA A 241 -22.30 6.42 -2.99
N GLU A 242 -22.23 6.81 -4.27
CA GLU A 242 -20.97 6.95 -5.02
C GLU A 242 -20.10 8.11 -4.51
N HIS A 243 -20.70 9.28 -4.24
CA HIS A 243 -19.99 10.40 -3.59
C HIS A 243 -19.38 9.98 -2.26
N CYS A 244 -20.12 9.21 -1.47
CA CYS A 244 -19.63 8.74 -0.18
C CYS A 244 -18.46 7.76 -0.29
N LEU A 245 -18.28 7.04 -1.41
CA LEU A 245 -17.07 6.24 -1.65
C LEU A 245 -15.85 7.13 -1.85
N CYS A 246 -15.98 8.16 -2.69
CA CYS A 246 -14.95 9.16 -2.93
C CYS A 246 -14.53 9.89 -1.64
N TRP A 247 -15.50 10.36 -0.84
CA TRP A 247 -15.21 11.00 0.46
C TRP A 247 -14.53 10.09 1.46
N LYS A 248 -14.94 8.80 1.52
CA LYS A 248 -14.28 7.80 2.36
C LYS A 248 -12.81 7.58 1.95
N MET A 249 -12.52 7.59 0.65
CA MET A 249 -11.16 7.47 0.12
C MET A 249 -10.33 8.72 0.47
N LEU A 250 -10.85 9.92 0.24
CA LEU A 250 -10.16 11.16 0.62
C LEU A 250 -9.89 11.21 2.12
N LEU A 251 -10.81 10.71 2.95
CA LEU A 251 -10.61 10.63 4.39
C LEU A 251 -9.44 9.70 4.78
N THR A 252 -9.13 8.67 3.99
CA THR A 252 -7.97 7.80 4.28
C THR A 252 -6.67 8.36 3.72
N GLU A 253 -6.71 8.99 2.55
CA GLU A 253 -5.50 9.43 1.85
C GLU A 253 -5.01 10.82 2.24
N LEU A 254 -5.92 11.75 2.59
CA LEU A 254 -5.54 13.11 2.92
C LEU A 254 -4.88 13.20 4.29
N GLN A 255 -3.82 14.01 4.37
CA GLN A 255 -3.21 14.41 5.64
C GLN A 255 -4.14 15.34 6.43
N PRO A 256 -4.02 15.42 7.78
CA PRO A 256 -4.91 16.24 8.61
C PRO A 256 -5.06 17.70 8.15
N GLY A 257 -3.96 18.34 7.72
CA GLY A 257 -4.00 19.72 7.20
C GLY A 257 -4.82 19.84 5.90
N HIS A 258 -4.66 18.89 4.97
CA HIS A 258 -5.44 18.85 3.74
C HIS A 258 -6.93 18.60 4.01
N ARG A 259 -7.29 17.79 5.01
CA ARG A 259 -8.68 17.58 5.43
C ARG A 259 -9.31 18.87 5.96
N ALA A 260 -8.56 19.65 6.75
CA ALA A 260 -9.03 20.93 7.26
C ALA A 260 -9.24 21.95 6.13
N MET A 261 -8.30 22.03 5.16
CA MET A 261 -8.47 22.87 3.98
C MET A 261 -9.69 22.46 3.15
N MET A 262 -9.87 21.16 2.92
CA MET A 262 -11.03 20.61 2.21
C MET A 262 -12.34 20.96 2.91
N TYR A 263 -12.39 20.83 4.24
CA TYR A 263 -13.55 21.23 5.03
C TYR A 263 -13.86 22.73 4.91
N ASN A 264 -12.84 23.60 4.96
CA ASN A 264 -13.04 25.05 4.84
C ASN A 264 -13.58 25.43 3.46
N ALA A 265 -12.99 24.90 2.38
CA ALA A 265 -13.47 25.14 1.01
C ALA A 265 -14.89 24.60 0.78
N MET A 266 -15.18 23.42 1.34
CA MET A 266 -16.50 22.83 1.36
C MET A 266 -17.50 23.73 2.10
N GLN A 267 -17.12 24.30 3.25
CA GLN A 267 -17.99 25.16 4.04
C GLN A 267 -18.35 26.46 3.33
N GLU A 268 -17.39 27.10 2.66
CA GLU A 268 -17.61 28.30 1.83
C GLU A 268 -18.65 28.03 0.73
N THR A 269 -18.59 26.85 0.12
CA THR A 269 -19.48 26.48 -0.99
C THR A 269 -20.84 25.92 -0.51
N LEU A 270 -20.86 25.18 0.61
CA LEU A 270 -22.05 24.51 1.13
C LEU A 270 -22.79 25.31 2.20
N HIS A 271 -22.44 26.57 2.46
CA HIS A 271 -23.21 27.43 3.39
C HIS A 271 -24.72 27.47 3.04
N ILE A 272 -25.04 27.23 1.76
CA ILE A 272 -26.40 27.11 1.20
C ILE A 272 -27.11 25.79 1.57
N TYR A 273 -26.37 24.71 1.86
CA TYR A 273 -26.90 23.35 2.11
C TYR A 273 -26.77 22.86 3.56
N LEU A 274 -26.04 23.59 4.42
CA LEU A 274 -25.71 23.19 5.81
C LEU A 274 -26.93 22.92 6.71
N GLN A 275 -28.13 23.40 6.36
CA GLN A 275 -29.32 23.19 7.19
C GLN A 275 -29.81 21.72 7.22
N ASN A 276 -29.44 20.87 6.24
CA ASN A 276 -29.94 19.49 6.10
C ASN A 276 -28.84 18.41 5.97
N ILE A 277 -27.66 18.61 6.57
CA ILE A 277 -26.50 17.70 6.45
C ILE A 277 -26.77 16.28 6.96
N THR A 278 -27.57 16.15 8.02
CA THR A 278 -27.69 14.90 8.78
C THR A 278 -28.31 13.75 7.98
N GLN A 279 -29.07 14.02 6.92
CA GLN A 279 -29.68 12.98 6.09
C GLN A 279 -28.98 12.78 4.72
N ARG A 280 -28.56 13.87 4.06
CA ARG A 280 -28.03 13.78 2.67
C ARG A 280 -26.51 13.65 2.58
N ALA A 281 -25.76 14.01 3.62
CA ALA A 281 -24.30 14.17 3.54
C ALA A 281 -23.53 13.56 4.73
N HIS A 282 -24.02 12.45 5.30
CA HIS A 282 -23.43 11.80 6.48
C HIS A 282 -21.95 11.42 6.31
N CYS A 283 -21.49 11.12 5.08
CA CYS A 283 -20.09 10.80 4.81
C CYS A 283 -19.12 11.99 4.91
N LEU A 284 -19.64 13.22 5.02
CA LEU A 284 -18.84 14.44 5.26
C LEU A 284 -18.62 14.73 6.74
N LEU A 285 -19.40 14.11 7.63
CA LEU A 285 -19.31 14.33 9.07
C LEU A 285 -17.88 14.12 9.64
N PRO A 286 -17.08 13.14 9.16
CA PRO A 286 -15.68 13.00 9.59
C PRO A 286 -14.78 14.20 9.27
N PHE A 287 -15.11 15.01 8.25
CA PHE A 287 -14.34 16.21 7.91
C PHE A 287 -14.66 17.41 8.81
N ILE A 288 -15.78 17.37 9.55
CA ILE A 288 -16.20 18.47 10.41
C ILE A 288 -15.27 18.56 11.64
N PRO A 289 -14.68 19.74 11.91
CA PRO A 289 -13.90 19.97 13.11
C PRO A 289 -14.69 19.64 14.38
N LEU A 290 -14.01 19.06 15.36
CA LEU A 290 -14.63 18.53 16.58
C LEU A 290 -15.58 19.52 17.27
N ARG A 291 -15.18 20.79 17.39
CA ARG A 291 -15.98 21.86 18.02
C ARG A 291 -17.34 22.05 17.33
N LYS A 292 -17.35 22.15 16.00
CA LYS A 292 -18.59 22.30 15.23
C LYS A 292 -19.41 21.01 15.23
N LEU A 293 -18.75 19.85 15.19
CA LEU A 293 -19.43 18.56 15.30
C LEU A 293 -20.22 18.45 16.61
N THR A 294 -19.66 18.98 17.72
CA THR A 294 -20.36 18.99 19.01
C THR A 294 -21.53 19.95 19.09
N GLU A 295 -21.59 20.97 18.25
CA GLU A 295 -22.73 21.89 18.15
C GLU A 295 -23.86 21.27 17.32
N ILE A 296 -23.51 20.46 16.30
CA ILE A 296 -24.46 19.89 15.34
C ILE A 296 -25.02 18.53 15.79
N LEU A 297 -24.22 17.70 16.46
CA LEU A 297 -24.62 16.36 16.90
C LEU A 297 -24.66 16.26 18.43
N ASP A 298 -25.82 15.86 18.94
CA ASP A 298 -26.03 15.46 20.34
C ASP A 298 -26.25 13.94 20.45
N GLY A 299 -26.14 13.41 21.68
CA GLY A 299 -26.31 11.98 21.90
C GLY A 299 -27.73 11.49 21.55
N LYS A 300 -28.75 12.34 21.69
CA LYS A 300 -30.15 12.00 21.40
C LYS A 300 -30.39 11.79 19.91
N THR A 301 -29.81 12.64 19.07
CA THR A 301 -29.87 12.57 17.61
C THR A 301 -29.15 11.33 17.10
N ILE A 302 -27.99 11.00 17.69
CA ILE A 302 -27.24 9.80 17.34
C ILE A 302 -28.04 8.55 17.70
N LEU A 303 -28.61 8.48 18.90
CA LEU A 303 -29.40 7.34 19.36
C LEU A 303 -30.68 7.12 18.55
N ARG A 304 -31.32 8.19 18.07
CA ARG A 304 -32.49 8.08 17.20
C ARG A 304 -32.15 7.52 15.82
N ASN A 305 -30.92 7.71 15.34
CA ASN A 305 -30.50 7.35 13.98
C ASN A 305 -29.18 6.55 13.98
N VAL A 306 -29.03 5.58 14.89
CA VAL A 306 -27.78 4.79 15.03
C VAL A 306 -27.36 4.15 13.70
N SER A 307 -28.33 3.68 12.89
CA SER A 307 -28.07 3.09 11.58
C SER A 307 -27.30 4.01 10.63
N LEU A 308 -27.53 5.33 10.68
CA LEU A 308 -26.84 6.30 9.83
C LEU A 308 -25.39 6.56 10.30
N TYR A 309 -25.15 6.53 11.61
CA TYR A 309 -23.87 6.95 12.20
C TYR A 309 -22.92 5.78 12.52
N ARG A 310 -23.43 4.56 12.72
CA ARG A 310 -22.64 3.39 13.14
C ARG A 310 -21.51 3.03 12.18
N GLY A 311 -21.71 3.25 10.88
CA GLY A 311 -20.75 2.90 9.83
C GLY A 311 -19.75 4.02 9.48
N ILE A 312 -19.87 5.20 10.08
CA ILE A 312 -19.03 6.35 9.74
C ILE A 312 -17.64 6.17 10.34
N ARG A 313 -16.59 6.43 9.55
CA ARG A 313 -15.19 6.34 10.02
C ARG A 313 -14.80 7.62 10.75
N TRP A 314 -15.15 7.70 12.02
CA TRP A 314 -14.80 8.83 12.89
C TRP A 314 -13.29 8.89 13.16
N SER A 315 -12.74 10.09 13.31
CA SER A 315 -11.43 10.22 13.96
C SER A 315 -11.52 9.78 15.42
N ALA A 316 -10.40 9.36 16.01
CA ALA A 316 -10.36 8.92 17.41
C ALA A 316 -10.97 9.96 18.37
N GLN A 317 -10.66 11.24 18.17
CA GLN A 317 -11.19 12.33 18.99
C GLN A 317 -12.71 12.52 18.81
N GLN A 318 -13.21 12.46 17.56
CA GLN A 318 -14.65 12.53 17.30
C GLN A 318 -15.37 11.35 17.95
N ALA A 319 -14.88 10.12 17.77
CA ALA A 319 -15.48 8.93 18.38
C ALA A 319 -15.56 9.06 19.90
N GLN A 320 -14.48 9.51 20.56
CA GLN A 320 -14.46 9.71 22.02
C GLN A 320 -15.53 10.69 22.49
N VAL A 321 -15.67 11.83 21.82
CA VAL A 321 -16.65 12.85 22.21
C VAL A 321 -18.08 12.39 21.95
N LEU A 322 -18.33 11.77 20.79
CA LEU A 322 -19.65 11.22 20.46
C LEU A 322 -20.05 10.12 21.44
N PHE A 323 -19.15 9.20 21.76
CA PHE A 323 -19.38 8.15 22.76
C PHE A 323 -19.69 8.75 24.13
N LYS A 324 -18.89 9.74 24.58
CA LYS A 324 -19.11 10.43 25.86
C LYS A 324 -20.50 11.09 25.91
N LYS A 325 -20.92 11.77 24.84
CA LYS A 325 -22.25 12.40 24.76
C LYS A 325 -23.39 11.39 24.89
N ILE A 326 -23.25 10.21 24.30
CA ILE A 326 -24.24 9.13 24.40
C ILE A 326 -24.27 8.57 25.83
N HIS A 327 -23.10 8.31 26.40
CA HIS A 327 -22.95 7.78 27.76
C HIS A 327 -23.52 8.72 28.83
N GLN A 328 -23.45 10.04 28.61
CA GLN A 328 -24.06 11.05 29.49
C GLN A 328 -25.60 11.03 29.47
N LEU A 329 -26.23 10.48 28.43
CA LEU A 329 -27.68 10.42 28.30
C LEU A 329 -28.27 9.09 28.78
N LYS A 330 -27.54 7.99 28.60
CA LYS A 330 -28.03 6.66 28.92
C LYS A 330 -26.85 5.73 29.26
N ASN A 331 -27.05 4.89 30.26
CA ASN A 331 -26.13 3.79 30.56
C ASN A 331 -26.05 2.85 29.35
N ILE A 332 -24.85 2.73 28.78
CA ILE A 332 -24.60 1.93 27.58
C ILE A 332 -24.32 0.49 28.03
N THR A 333 -25.09 -0.48 27.52
CA THR A 333 -24.82 -1.91 27.71
C THR A 333 -23.77 -2.41 26.72
N SER A 334 -23.18 -3.58 26.94
CA SER A 334 -22.22 -4.19 25.99
C SER A 334 -22.82 -4.31 24.58
N LYS A 335 -24.05 -4.84 24.47
CA LYS A 335 -24.79 -4.93 23.21
C LYS A 335 -24.99 -3.57 22.54
N MET A 336 -25.37 -2.55 23.33
CA MET A 336 -25.55 -1.20 22.82
C MET A 336 -24.22 -0.59 22.33
N ALA A 337 -23.10 -0.88 22.99
CA ALA A 337 -21.78 -0.49 22.51
C ALA A 337 -21.48 -1.14 21.15
N SER A 338 -21.81 -2.41 20.95
CA SER A 338 -21.69 -3.05 19.63
C SER A 338 -22.59 -2.39 18.57
N ASP A 339 -23.84 -2.03 18.93
CA ASP A 339 -24.80 -1.40 18.02
C ASP A 339 -24.36 0.01 17.55
N LEU A 340 -23.62 0.73 18.40
CA LEU A 340 -23.05 2.05 18.08
C LEU A 340 -21.94 1.99 17.01
N GLY A 341 -21.44 0.80 16.64
CA GLY A 341 -20.46 0.62 15.58
C GLY A 341 -19.15 1.39 15.85
N HIS A 342 -18.67 2.13 14.85
CA HIS A 342 -17.38 2.83 14.93
C HIS A 342 -17.31 3.94 15.99
N ILE A 343 -18.45 4.42 16.50
CA ILE A 343 -18.47 5.38 17.63
C ILE A 343 -17.84 4.75 18.88
N SER A 344 -18.01 3.44 19.05
CA SER A 344 -17.52 2.70 20.22
C SER A 344 -16.01 2.61 20.30
N SER A 345 -15.28 2.86 19.21
CA SER A 345 -13.83 3.07 19.26
C SER A 345 -13.41 4.22 20.21
N GLY A 346 -14.36 5.11 20.54
CA GLY A 346 -14.20 6.20 21.49
C GLY A 346 -14.35 5.85 22.97
N MET A 347 -14.73 4.62 23.32
CA MET A 347 -14.99 4.22 24.71
C MET A 347 -13.76 4.42 25.62
N SER A 348 -13.98 4.86 26.86
CA SER A 348 -12.91 5.02 27.87
C SER A 348 -12.45 3.68 28.46
N CYS A 349 -11.28 3.69 29.10
CA CYS A 349 -10.82 2.54 29.87
C CYS A 349 -11.77 2.25 31.05
N ASP A 350 -12.21 3.32 31.74
CA ASP A 350 -13.15 3.19 32.85
C ASP A 350 -14.45 2.53 32.41
N PHE A 351 -14.97 2.88 31.23
CA PHE A 351 -16.15 2.22 30.67
C PHE A 351 -15.89 0.74 30.37
N LEU A 352 -14.76 0.42 29.73
CA LEU A 352 -14.41 -0.96 29.42
C LEU A 352 -14.32 -1.82 30.69
N ARG A 353 -13.73 -1.28 31.76
CA ARG A 353 -13.60 -1.95 33.07
C ARG A 353 -14.93 -2.29 33.73
N LEU A 354 -16.01 -1.54 33.46
CA LEU A 354 -17.34 -1.89 33.96
C LEU A 354 -17.80 -3.27 33.49
N PHE A 355 -17.26 -3.75 32.36
CA PHE A 355 -17.62 -5.04 31.79
C PHE A 355 -16.59 -6.12 32.06
N SER A 356 -15.46 -5.85 32.73
CA SER A 356 -14.37 -6.83 32.89
C SER A 356 -14.83 -8.15 33.51
N ASN A 357 -15.81 -8.10 34.40
CA ASN A 357 -16.33 -9.26 35.13
C ASN A 357 -17.63 -9.82 34.52
N ASN A 358 -18.09 -9.27 33.39
CA ASN A 358 -19.31 -9.67 32.73
C ASN A 358 -19.02 -10.76 31.67
N THR A 359 -19.97 -11.66 31.43
CA THR A 359 -19.86 -12.71 30.40
C THR A 359 -19.68 -12.11 29.00
N ASP A 360 -20.23 -10.92 28.77
CA ASP A 360 -20.19 -10.22 27.49
C ASP A 360 -18.84 -9.53 27.20
N PHE A 361 -17.88 -9.58 28.14
CA PHE A 361 -16.60 -8.88 28.01
C PHE A 361 -15.80 -9.36 26.81
N VAL A 362 -15.75 -10.67 26.59
CA VAL A 362 -15.00 -11.29 25.49
C VAL A 362 -15.58 -10.84 24.14
N GLU A 363 -16.91 -10.75 24.02
CA GLU A 363 -17.57 -10.27 22.81
C GLU A 363 -17.27 -8.78 22.56
N LEU A 364 -17.28 -7.97 23.63
CA LEU A 364 -16.92 -6.56 23.56
C LEU A 364 -15.46 -6.37 23.12
N LEU A 365 -14.53 -7.16 23.67
CA LEU A 365 -13.12 -7.11 23.29
C LEU A 365 -12.92 -7.50 21.82
N ARG A 366 -13.58 -8.56 21.36
CA ARG A 366 -13.58 -8.97 19.95
C ARG A 366 -14.03 -7.81 19.06
N PHE A 367 -15.20 -7.23 19.36
CA PHE A 367 -15.75 -6.11 18.60
C PHE A 367 -14.82 -4.88 18.57
N VAL A 368 -14.22 -4.50 19.70
CA VAL A 368 -13.31 -3.35 19.80
C VAL A 368 -11.99 -3.61 19.05
N SER A 369 -11.52 -4.86 19.07
CA SER A 369 -10.31 -5.27 18.36
C SER A 369 -10.48 -5.30 16.83
N GLU A 370 -11.71 -5.41 16.33
CA GLU A 370 -12.06 -5.43 14.90
C GLU A 370 -12.33 -4.03 14.32
N GLN A 371 -12.29 -2.96 15.13
CA GLN A 371 -12.62 -1.62 14.66
C GLN A 371 -11.67 -1.12 13.56
N PRO A 372 -12.19 -0.45 12.51
CA PRO A 372 -11.36 0.07 11.43
C PRO A 372 -10.44 1.18 11.94
N GLY A 373 -9.17 1.17 11.50
CA GLY A 373 -8.14 2.10 11.97
C GLY A 373 -7.46 1.66 13.27
N GLY A 374 -7.85 0.51 13.82
CA GLY A 374 -7.24 -0.07 15.01
C GLY A 374 -7.64 0.62 16.32
N THR A 375 -7.29 -0.02 17.44
CA THR A 375 -7.60 0.50 18.76
C THR A 375 -6.63 1.62 19.15
N ARG A 376 -7.16 2.76 19.61
CA ARG A 376 -6.36 3.89 20.10
C ARG A 376 -5.36 3.46 21.19
N PRO A 377 -4.13 4.02 21.24
CA PRO A 377 -3.08 3.55 22.16
C PRO A 377 -3.51 3.46 23.64
N ALA A 378 -4.29 4.43 24.13
CA ALA A 378 -4.77 4.44 25.51
C ALA A 378 -5.75 3.28 25.81
N LEU A 379 -6.71 3.02 24.92
CA LEU A 379 -7.66 1.93 25.08
C LEU A 379 -6.97 0.57 24.86
N ARG A 380 -6.02 0.49 23.92
CA ARG A 380 -5.21 -0.70 23.73
C ARG A 380 -4.38 -1.04 24.97
N LYS A 381 -3.74 -0.05 25.59
CA LYS A 381 -3.02 -0.22 26.86
C LYS A 381 -3.95 -0.76 27.94
N CYS A 382 -5.15 -0.19 28.05
CA CYS A 382 -6.18 -0.66 28.98
C CYS A 382 -6.58 -2.11 28.73
N ILE A 383 -6.90 -2.49 27.48
CA ILE A 383 -7.24 -3.87 27.13
C ILE A 383 -6.11 -4.83 27.54
N ILE A 384 -4.85 -4.49 27.27
CA ILE A 384 -3.70 -5.32 27.65
C ILE A 384 -3.60 -5.45 29.18
N GLU A 385 -3.85 -4.38 29.93
CA GLU A 385 -3.87 -4.42 31.39
C GLU A 385 -5.00 -5.33 31.92
N GLU A 386 -6.21 -5.23 31.37
CA GLU A 386 -7.33 -6.08 31.76
C GLU A 386 -7.09 -7.57 31.43
N LEU A 387 -6.52 -7.85 30.25
CA LEU A 387 -6.17 -9.21 29.84
C LEU A 387 -5.13 -9.84 30.78
N ARG A 388 -4.17 -9.06 31.29
CA ARG A 388 -3.18 -9.56 32.26
C ARG A 388 -3.79 -9.92 33.61
N GLN A 389 -4.87 -9.24 34.00
CA GLN A 389 -5.62 -9.60 35.22
C GLN A 389 -6.47 -10.86 35.03
N GLN A 390 -6.66 -11.31 33.79
CA GLN A 390 -7.49 -12.46 33.44
C GLN A 390 -6.72 -13.47 32.58
N PRO A 391 -5.70 -14.15 33.14
CA PRO A 391 -4.84 -15.07 32.37
C PRO A 391 -5.59 -16.28 31.78
N ALA A 392 -6.75 -16.63 32.34
CA ALA A 392 -7.61 -17.69 31.80
C ALA A 392 -8.45 -17.26 30.58
N MET A 393 -8.40 -15.98 30.18
CA MET A 393 -9.19 -15.49 29.06
C MET A 393 -8.69 -16.04 27.73
N ASN A 394 -9.62 -16.50 26.90
CA ASN A 394 -9.28 -16.98 25.58
C ASN A 394 -8.87 -15.83 24.64
N LEU A 395 -7.56 -15.66 24.44
CA LEU A 395 -6.98 -14.66 23.55
C LEU A 395 -7.31 -14.91 22.07
N SER A 396 -7.82 -16.09 21.69
CA SER A 396 -8.27 -16.37 20.32
C SER A 396 -9.51 -15.55 19.93
N ALA A 397 -10.18 -14.89 20.87
CA ALA A 397 -11.30 -14.01 20.60
C ALA A 397 -10.88 -12.64 20.04
N LEU A 398 -9.59 -12.27 20.14
CA LEU A 398 -9.08 -11.01 19.62
C LEU A 398 -8.87 -11.09 18.11
N SER A 399 -9.07 -9.97 17.41
CA SER A 399 -8.74 -9.88 15.99
C SER A 399 -7.25 -10.17 15.77
N PRO A 400 -6.86 -10.86 14.68
CA PRO A 400 -5.46 -11.16 14.41
C PRO A 400 -4.57 -9.90 14.33
N GLY A 401 -5.10 -8.81 13.78
CA GLY A 401 -4.41 -7.53 13.72
C GLY A 401 -4.15 -6.92 15.10
N PHE A 402 -5.09 -7.03 16.05
CA PHE A 402 -4.85 -6.60 17.43
C PHE A 402 -3.89 -7.54 18.15
N ALA A 403 -4.09 -8.86 18.00
CA ALA A 403 -3.29 -9.90 18.65
C ALA A 403 -1.80 -9.82 18.26
N ALA A 404 -1.51 -9.50 16.99
CA ALA A 404 -0.14 -9.25 16.50
C ALA A 404 0.59 -8.15 17.27
N THR A 405 -0.17 -7.27 17.95
CA THR A 405 0.37 -6.11 18.64
C THR A 405 0.50 -6.31 20.16
N LEU A 406 0.13 -7.48 20.69
CA LEU A 406 0.26 -7.81 22.10
C LEU A 406 1.73 -7.74 22.59
N PRO A 407 1.97 -7.68 23.92
CA PRO A 407 3.29 -7.90 24.48
C PRO A 407 3.84 -9.27 24.07
N VAL A 408 5.16 -9.38 23.88
CA VAL A 408 5.82 -10.63 23.43
C VAL A 408 5.46 -11.81 24.33
N THR A 409 5.46 -11.61 25.65
CA THR A 409 5.10 -12.64 26.63
C THR A 409 3.69 -13.20 26.42
N MET A 410 2.72 -12.36 26.02
CA MET A 410 1.36 -12.81 25.74
C MET A 410 1.24 -13.46 24.36
N ILE A 411 2.09 -13.05 23.41
CA ILE A 411 2.15 -13.68 22.08
C ILE A 411 2.65 -15.12 22.22
N GLU A 412 3.61 -15.39 23.12
CA GLU A 412 4.13 -16.73 23.40
C GLU A 412 3.04 -17.69 23.88
N GLU A 413 2.10 -17.22 24.69
CA GLU A 413 0.96 -17.97 25.24
C GLU A 413 -0.17 -18.22 24.23
N LEU A 414 -0.15 -17.57 23.06
CA LEU A 414 -1.17 -17.79 22.03
C LEU A 414 -1.09 -19.21 21.46
N SER A 415 -2.26 -19.81 21.25
CA SER A 415 -2.41 -21.07 20.52
C SER A 415 -1.88 -20.95 19.08
N ASN A 416 -1.42 -22.08 18.53
CA ASN A 416 -0.85 -22.15 17.19
C ASN A 416 -1.86 -21.70 16.12
N ALA A 417 -3.17 -21.93 16.35
CA ALA A 417 -4.23 -21.47 15.47
C ALA A 417 -4.35 -19.93 15.45
N SER A 418 -4.39 -19.29 16.62
CA SER A 418 -4.39 -17.82 16.74
C SER A 418 -3.14 -17.21 16.13
N PHE A 419 -1.98 -17.86 16.33
CA PHE A 419 -0.73 -17.39 15.77
C PHE A 419 -0.68 -17.51 14.24
N ARG A 420 -1.20 -18.60 13.64
CA ARG A 420 -1.36 -18.70 12.18
C ARG A 420 -2.25 -17.60 11.61
N ALA A 421 -3.36 -17.29 12.29
CA ALA A 421 -4.22 -16.18 11.88
C ALA A 421 -3.50 -14.82 11.91
N ILE A 422 -2.60 -14.59 12.88
CA ILE A 422 -1.71 -13.41 12.90
C ILE A 422 -0.81 -13.38 11.66
N LEU A 423 -0.21 -14.52 11.27
CA LEU A 423 0.65 -14.60 10.09
C LEU A 423 -0.12 -14.32 8.80
N ASP A 424 -1.32 -14.86 8.65
CA ASP A 424 -2.20 -14.58 7.50
C ASP A 424 -2.58 -13.09 7.44
N HIS A 425 -2.83 -12.47 8.60
CA HIS A 425 -3.07 -11.03 8.68
C HIS A 425 -1.84 -10.21 8.28
N ILE A 426 -0.64 -10.60 8.71
CA ILE A 426 0.61 -9.93 8.33
C ILE A 426 0.88 -10.06 6.83
N GLN A 427 0.58 -11.21 6.21
CA GLN A 427 0.74 -11.38 4.77
C GLN A 427 -0.17 -10.43 3.98
N THR A 428 -1.40 -10.23 4.46
CA THR A 428 -2.36 -9.31 3.84
C THR A 428 -2.07 -7.84 4.15
N HIS A 429 -1.46 -7.53 5.30
CA HIS A 429 -1.21 -6.16 5.78
C HIS A 429 0.28 -5.92 6.10
N PHE A 430 1.17 -6.33 5.19
CA PHE A 430 2.62 -6.34 5.44
C PHE A 430 3.20 -4.96 5.82
N ALA A 431 2.63 -3.88 5.29
CA ALA A 431 3.04 -2.52 5.64
C ALA A 431 2.87 -2.20 7.14
N ASP A 432 1.87 -2.77 7.81
CA ASP A 432 1.64 -2.54 9.24
C ASP A 432 2.64 -3.33 10.10
N PHE A 433 3.06 -4.51 9.65
CA PHE A 433 4.16 -5.25 10.25
C PHE A 433 5.48 -4.46 10.20
N LEU A 434 5.80 -3.86 9.04
CA LEU A 434 7.02 -3.04 8.89
C LEU A 434 7.05 -1.80 9.78
N ARG A 435 5.87 -1.31 10.21
CA ARG A 435 5.75 -0.16 11.14
C ARG A 435 5.93 -0.56 12.61
N MET A 436 5.94 -1.85 12.93
CA MET A 436 6.13 -2.31 14.31
C MET A 436 7.58 -2.07 14.77
N PRO A 437 7.83 -1.92 16.07
CA PRO A 437 9.20 -1.89 16.59
C PRO A 437 10.00 -3.13 16.16
N HIS A 438 11.30 -2.95 15.85
CA HIS A 438 12.16 -4.03 15.33
C HIS A 438 12.14 -5.28 16.22
N TYR A 439 12.22 -5.13 17.54
CA TYR A 439 12.18 -6.26 18.47
C TYR A 439 10.90 -7.11 18.36
N LYS A 440 9.75 -6.49 18.02
CA LYS A 440 8.49 -7.22 17.78
C LYS A 440 8.50 -7.94 16.45
N GLN A 441 9.03 -7.29 15.41
CA GLN A 441 9.19 -7.92 14.10
C GLN A 441 10.04 -9.19 14.20
N THR A 442 11.16 -9.11 14.93
CA THR A 442 12.04 -10.25 15.20
C THR A 442 11.31 -11.37 15.94
N ASN A 443 10.65 -11.07 17.07
CA ASN A 443 9.92 -12.09 17.85
C ASN A 443 8.81 -12.78 17.05
N LEU A 444 8.01 -12.01 16.29
CA LEU A 444 6.97 -12.58 15.42
C LEU A 444 7.58 -13.46 14.33
N ALA A 445 8.71 -13.05 13.74
CA ALA A 445 9.42 -13.84 12.74
C ALA A 445 10.03 -15.12 13.33
N GLU A 446 10.57 -15.06 14.54
CA GLU A 446 11.13 -16.22 15.26
C GLU A 446 10.03 -17.20 15.67
N LYS A 447 8.92 -16.73 16.23
CA LYS A 447 7.78 -17.60 16.54
C LYS A 447 7.17 -18.21 15.26
N ALA A 448 7.13 -17.46 14.15
CA ALA A 448 6.76 -18.00 12.83
C ALA A 448 7.71 -19.09 12.35
N VAL A 449 9.00 -18.96 12.67
CA VAL A 449 9.99 -19.98 12.33
C VAL A 449 9.70 -21.29 13.04
N THR A 450 9.38 -21.23 14.33
CA THR A 450 9.06 -22.38 15.20
C THR A 450 7.72 -23.03 14.81
N GLU A 451 6.66 -22.23 14.63
CA GLU A 451 5.31 -22.71 14.39
C GLU A 451 5.07 -23.30 12.99
N LEU A 452 5.75 -22.76 11.98
CA LEU A 452 5.61 -23.23 10.60
C LEU A 452 6.51 -24.42 10.26
N GLY A 453 7.20 -25.01 11.23
CA GLY A 453 7.93 -26.28 11.06
C GLY A 453 8.87 -26.26 9.87
N HIS A 454 10.00 -25.56 10.01
CA HIS A 454 11.04 -25.49 8.99
C HIS A 454 12.41 -25.50 9.64
#